data_AF-A0A921FDG1-F1
#
_entry.id   AF-A0A921FDG1-F1
#
_cell.length_a   1.000
_cell.length_b   1.000
_cell.length_c   1.000
_cell.angle_alpha   90.00
_cell.angle_beta   90.00
_cell.angle_gamma   90.00
#
_symmetry.space_group_name_H-M   'P 1'
#
loop_
_entity.id
_entity.type
_entity.pdbx_description
1 polymer ?
#
loop_
_entity_poly.entity_id
_entity_poly.type
_entity_poly.pdbx_seq_one_letter_code
_entity_poly.pdbx_strand_id
1 'polypeptide(L)'
;MKKIITKCIPMCVALLLCVLIAGCSNSDSADRGFTDFEHIEDEYLETISNLDWPEGVTLPESLEGEDTGRSFQIGYGDTRASNLWEYCWMKEWLDSYNIDPERAQKALEELETAFDMPYMGEDRCDDATRNYLRENIDKAKLGDPSGFMECIEVNYAN
;
A
#
# COMPACT_ATOMS: atom_id res chain seq x y z
N MET A 1 -55.70 17.18 40.37
CA MET A 1 -56.32 16.67 39.13
C MET A 1 -56.04 17.63 37.99
N LYS A 2 -55.22 17.21 37.02
CA LYS A 2 -55.14 17.64 35.61
C LYS A 2 -54.02 16.81 34.97
N LYS A 3 -54.39 15.83 34.15
CA LYS A 3 -53.48 15.01 33.32
C LYS A 3 -53.18 15.79 32.04
N ILE A 4 -51.92 15.97 31.67
CA ILE A 4 -51.50 16.41 30.32
C ILE A 4 -50.21 15.64 29.99
N ILE A 5 -50.35 14.40 29.49
CA ILE A 5 -50.06 13.99 28.10
C ILE A 5 -48.59 14.24 27.71
N THR A 6 -47.78 13.20 27.98
CA THR A 6 -46.47 12.96 27.37
C THR A 6 -46.64 12.88 25.85
N LYS A 7 -46.10 13.85 25.10
CA LYS A 7 -45.97 13.75 23.65
C LYS A 7 -44.63 13.10 23.34
N CYS A 8 -44.69 11.85 22.89
CA CYS A 8 -43.61 11.20 22.15
C CYS A 8 -43.28 12.07 20.93
N ILE A 9 -42.06 12.58 20.85
CA ILE A 9 -41.55 13.30 19.69
C ILE A 9 -41.15 12.23 18.67
N PRO A 10 -41.78 12.17 17.48
CA PRO A 10 -41.41 11.21 16.47
C PRO A 10 -40.08 11.62 15.85
N MET A 11 -39.13 10.70 15.98
CA MET A 11 -38.06 10.38 15.04
C MET A 11 -38.52 10.54 13.58
N CYS A 12 -37.56 10.89 12.71
CA CYS A 12 -37.67 11.08 11.26
C CYS A 12 -37.95 12.53 10.83
N VAL A 13 -36.89 13.29 10.53
CA VAL A 13 -36.75 14.09 9.29
C VAL A 13 -35.31 14.63 9.22
N ALA A 14 -34.70 14.43 8.04
CA ALA A 14 -33.56 15.16 7.46
C ALA A 14 -32.16 14.97 8.06
N LEU A 15 -31.44 13.98 7.52
CA LEU A 15 -30.11 14.23 6.94
C LEU A 15 -29.78 13.14 5.91
N LEU A 16 -30.55 13.17 4.81
CA LEU A 16 -30.09 12.73 3.50
C LEU A 16 -29.08 13.78 3.02
N LEU A 17 -27.79 13.56 3.32
CA LEU A 17 -26.72 14.14 2.53
C LEU A 17 -26.28 13.07 1.54
N CYS A 18 -26.82 13.19 0.33
CA CYS A 18 -26.48 12.36 -0.80
C CYS A 18 -25.05 12.67 -1.28
N VAL A 19 -24.26 11.61 -1.43
CA VAL A 19 -23.66 11.19 -2.72
C VAL A 19 -22.28 11.80 -3.08
N LEU A 20 -21.36 10.85 -3.33
CA LEU A 20 -20.07 10.88 -4.07
C LEU A 20 -18.78 11.20 -3.31
N ILE A 21 -18.19 10.17 -2.71
CA ILE A 21 -16.93 9.68 -3.26
C ILE A 21 -17.13 8.18 -3.47
N ALA A 22 -17.80 7.84 -4.58
CA ALA A 22 -17.46 6.59 -5.23
C ALA A 22 -16.01 6.80 -5.68
N GLY A 23 -15.05 6.33 -4.87
CA GLY A 23 -13.75 5.95 -5.36
C GLY A 23 -13.98 4.75 -6.27
N CYS A 24 -14.61 4.99 -7.42
CA CYS A 24 -14.23 4.26 -8.61
C CYS A 24 -12.79 4.72 -8.82
N SER A 25 -11.84 4.06 -8.15
CA SER A 25 -10.54 3.86 -8.77
C SER A 25 -10.90 3.34 -10.13
N ASN A 26 -10.75 4.18 -11.14
CA ASN A 26 -10.79 3.71 -12.50
C ASN A 26 -9.75 2.61 -12.51
N SER A 27 -10.19 1.35 -12.44
CA SER A 27 -9.48 0.26 -13.07
C SER A 27 -9.64 0.48 -14.58
N ASP A 28 -9.19 1.64 -15.06
CA ASP A 28 -8.71 1.75 -16.41
C ASP A 28 -7.64 0.68 -16.42
N SER A 29 -7.93 -0.40 -17.13
CA SER A 29 -6.92 -1.38 -17.45
C SER A 29 -5.93 -0.61 -18.28
N ALA A 30 -4.97 0.04 -17.61
CA ALA A 30 -3.90 0.80 -18.23
C ALA A 30 -3.38 -0.08 -19.36
N ASP A 31 -3.41 0.47 -20.58
CA ASP A 31 -3.09 -0.27 -21.80
C ASP A 31 -1.87 -1.16 -21.50
N ARG A 32 -2.01 -2.48 -21.61
CA ARG A 32 -0.97 -3.47 -21.24
C ARG A 32 0.14 -3.51 -22.29
N GLY A 33 0.55 -2.33 -22.74
CA GLY A 33 1.55 -2.11 -23.75
C GLY A 33 2.95 -2.12 -23.17
N PHE A 34 3.89 -2.00 -24.10
CA PHE A 34 5.28 -1.72 -23.78
C PHE A 34 5.57 -0.25 -23.99
N THR A 35 6.44 0.29 -23.16
CA THR A 35 6.89 1.68 -23.15
C THR A 35 8.40 1.76 -22.98
N ASP A 36 8.98 2.95 -22.97
CA ASP A 36 10.41 3.20 -22.79
C ASP A 36 10.77 3.47 -21.32
N PHE A 37 12.07 3.68 -21.07
CA PHE A 37 12.59 3.97 -19.74
C PHE A 37 12.09 5.30 -19.17
N GLU A 38 12.02 6.35 -20.00
CA GLU A 38 11.58 7.69 -19.56
C GLU A 38 10.17 7.62 -18.98
N HIS A 39 9.27 6.88 -19.64
CA HIS A 39 7.91 6.71 -19.14
C HIS A 39 7.84 5.96 -17.79
N ILE A 40 8.58 4.87 -17.62
CA ILE A 40 8.55 4.13 -16.34
C ILE A 40 9.29 4.86 -15.22
N GLU A 41 10.23 5.74 -15.53
CA GLU A 41 10.85 6.62 -14.54
C GLU A 41 9.84 7.68 -14.07
N ASP A 42 9.06 8.26 -14.97
CA ASP A 42 7.96 9.17 -14.62
C ASP A 42 6.91 8.46 -13.74
N GLU A 43 6.46 7.25 -14.12
CA GLU A 43 5.56 6.43 -13.30
C GLU A 43 6.15 6.20 -11.89
N TYR A 44 7.43 5.84 -11.81
CA TYR A 44 8.11 5.58 -10.55
C TYR A 44 8.11 6.82 -9.64
N LEU A 45 8.54 7.96 -10.15
CA LEU A 45 8.65 9.20 -9.38
C LEU A 45 7.27 9.75 -8.98
N GLU A 46 6.27 9.64 -9.85
CA GLU A 46 4.89 9.98 -9.52
C GLU A 46 4.38 9.12 -8.35
N THR A 47 4.54 7.80 -8.42
CA THR A 47 4.15 6.90 -7.33
C THR A 47 4.93 7.20 -6.04
N ILE A 48 6.24 7.44 -6.10
CA ILE A 48 7.04 7.83 -4.92
C ILE A 48 6.43 9.06 -4.21
N SER A 49 6.01 10.06 -4.98
CA SER A 49 5.45 11.32 -4.44
C SER A 49 4.06 11.17 -3.81
N ASN A 50 3.33 10.10 -4.15
CA ASN A 50 1.93 9.88 -3.75
C ASN A 50 1.76 8.87 -2.60
N LEU A 51 2.81 8.13 -2.23
CA LEU A 51 2.77 7.15 -1.14
C LEU A 51 3.16 7.77 0.20
N ASP A 52 2.61 7.21 1.28
CA ASP A 52 3.00 7.52 2.65
C ASP A 52 4.22 6.67 3.08
N TRP A 53 5.24 7.31 3.63
CA TRP A 53 6.52 6.68 3.97
C TRP A 53 6.79 6.65 5.47
N PRO A 54 7.58 5.69 5.98
CA PRO A 54 8.11 5.76 7.34
C PRO A 54 8.89 7.06 7.57
N GLU A 55 8.84 7.58 8.80
CA GLU A 55 9.54 8.82 9.14
C GLU A 55 11.05 8.66 8.97
N GLY A 56 11.69 9.66 8.35
CA GLY A 56 13.15 9.69 8.19
C GLY A 56 13.70 8.87 7.01
N VAL A 57 12.84 8.24 6.20
CA VAL A 57 13.26 7.62 4.94
C VAL A 57 13.76 8.70 3.97
N THR A 58 14.92 8.44 3.35
CA THR A 58 15.43 9.24 2.23
C THR A 58 14.93 8.60 0.93
N LEU A 59 14.13 9.34 0.18
CA LEU A 59 13.52 8.84 -1.06
C LEU A 59 14.47 9.02 -2.26
N PRO A 60 14.53 8.05 -3.19
CA PRO A 60 15.28 8.19 -4.43
C PRO A 60 14.73 9.32 -5.32
N GLU A 61 15.62 9.95 -6.08
CA GLU A 61 15.27 10.99 -7.06
C GLU A 61 15.21 10.47 -8.52
N SER A 62 15.57 9.20 -8.74
CA SER A 62 15.57 8.54 -10.06
C SER A 62 15.38 7.03 -9.92
N LEU A 63 14.90 6.39 -11.00
CA LEU A 63 14.83 4.94 -11.07
C LEU A 63 16.20 4.37 -11.47
N GLU A 64 16.75 3.45 -10.67
CA GLU A 64 18.08 2.87 -10.91
C GLU A 64 18.04 1.35 -11.10
N GLY A 65 19.07 0.83 -11.77
CA GLY A 65 19.29 -0.62 -11.94
C GLY A 65 18.72 -1.23 -13.23
N GLU A 66 17.93 -0.47 -13.98
CA GLU A 66 17.33 -0.96 -15.23
C GLU A 66 18.20 -0.69 -16.47
N ASP A 67 18.12 -1.57 -17.48
CA ASP A 67 18.73 -1.34 -18.81
C ASP A 67 17.88 -0.34 -19.60
N THR A 68 18.27 0.93 -19.56
CA THR A 68 17.52 2.06 -20.16
C THR A 68 17.30 1.95 -21.67
N GLY A 69 18.00 1.03 -22.35
CA GLY A 69 17.81 0.74 -23.78
C GLY A 69 16.71 -0.28 -24.09
N ARG A 70 15.97 -0.76 -23.08
CA ARG A 70 14.91 -1.78 -23.23
C ARG A 70 13.53 -1.16 -23.25
N SER A 71 12.56 -2.01 -23.59
CA SER A 71 11.14 -1.71 -23.44
C SER A 71 10.62 -2.37 -22.17
N PHE A 72 9.75 -1.66 -21.47
CA PHE A 72 9.18 -2.06 -20.19
C PHE A 72 7.67 -2.15 -20.30
N GLN A 73 7.03 -2.91 -19.42
CA GLN A 73 5.58 -2.91 -19.36
C GLN A 73 5.10 -1.60 -18.72
N ILE A 74 4.03 -1.01 -19.25
CA ILE A 74 3.34 0.10 -18.58
C ILE A 74 2.97 -0.31 -17.14
N GLY A 75 3.13 0.57 -16.16
CA GLY A 75 2.97 0.33 -14.73
C GLY A 75 4.16 -0.36 -14.06
N TYR A 76 5.27 -0.57 -14.77
CA TYR A 76 6.49 -1.12 -14.17
C TYR A 76 7.08 -0.13 -13.16
N GLY A 77 7.09 1.17 -13.45
CA GLY A 77 7.60 2.18 -12.53
C GLY A 77 6.84 2.20 -11.21
N ASP A 78 5.51 2.17 -11.29
CA ASP A 78 4.62 2.05 -10.13
C ASP A 78 4.91 0.80 -9.28
N THR A 79 5.16 -0.34 -9.95
CA THR A 79 5.54 -1.58 -9.27
C THR A 79 6.88 -1.44 -8.53
N ARG A 80 7.87 -0.79 -9.15
CA ARG A 80 9.19 -0.56 -8.51
C ARG A 80 9.08 0.35 -7.29
N ALA A 81 8.27 1.41 -7.38
CA ALA A 81 8.02 2.33 -6.26
C ALA A 81 7.27 1.62 -5.11
N SER A 82 6.25 0.83 -5.43
CA SER A 82 5.46 0.06 -4.46
C SER A 82 6.30 -1.00 -3.73
N ASN A 83 7.21 -1.68 -4.44
CA ASN A 83 8.14 -2.62 -3.81
C ASN A 83 9.12 -1.92 -2.84
N LEU A 84 9.62 -0.73 -3.19
CA LEU A 84 10.44 0.07 -2.28
C LEU A 84 9.65 0.49 -1.03
N TRP A 85 8.40 0.89 -1.21
CA TRP A 85 7.49 1.24 -0.12
C TRP A 85 7.25 0.04 0.82
N GLU A 86 6.98 -1.14 0.26
CA GLU A 86 6.81 -2.39 1.04
C GLU A 86 8.07 -2.70 1.84
N TYR A 87 9.25 -2.61 1.20
CA TYR A 87 10.55 -2.76 1.86
C TYR A 87 10.72 -1.79 3.04
N CYS A 88 10.43 -0.51 2.84
CA CYS A 88 10.59 0.52 3.86
C CYS A 88 9.71 0.23 5.09
N TRP A 89 8.46 -0.20 4.90
CA TRP A 89 7.58 -0.56 6.02
C TRP A 89 7.96 -1.88 6.69
N MET A 90 8.42 -2.89 5.95
CA MET A 90 8.98 -4.10 6.56
C MET A 90 10.19 -3.79 7.43
N LYS A 91 11.08 -2.90 6.95
CA LYS A 91 12.25 -2.43 7.72
C LYS A 91 11.84 -1.63 8.95
N GLU A 92 10.88 -0.72 8.82
CA GLU A 92 10.33 0.06 9.93
C GLU A 92 9.78 -0.85 11.02
N TRP A 93 9.04 -1.91 10.65
CA TRP A 93 8.56 -2.90 11.60
C TRP A 93 9.72 -3.62 12.29
N LEU A 94 10.70 -4.13 11.54
CA LEU A 94 11.85 -4.83 12.11
C LEU A 94 12.69 -3.97 13.05
N ASP A 95 12.78 -2.66 12.78
CA ASP A 95 13.56 -1.73 13.59
C ASP A 95 12.77 -1.26 14.84
N SER A 96 11.45 -1.44 14.88
CA SER A 96 10.58 -0.94 15.95
C SER A 96 9.90 -2.01 16.81
N TYR A 97 9.67 -3.25 16.33
CA TYR A 97 8.76 -4.22 16.96
C TYR A 97 9.07 -4.58 18.43
N ASN A 98 10.32 -4.47 18.88
CA ASN A 98 10.72 -4.70 20.27
C ASN A 98 10.99 -3.43 21.08
N ILE A 99 10.82 -2.25 20.48
CA ILE A 99 11.24 -0.95 21.04
C ILE A 99 10.06 0.01 21.12
N ASP A 100 9.29 0.11 20.05
CA ASP A 100 8.19 1.05 19.87
C ASP A 100 6.98 0.33 19.24
N PRO A 101 6.05 -0.19 20.06
CA PRO A 101 4.89 -0.92 19.57
C PRO A 101 3.93 -0.08 18.73
N GLU A 102 3.87 1.24 18.92
CA GLU A 102 2.98 2.11 18.14
C GLU A 102 3.52 2.26 16.71
N ARG A 103 4.83 2.47 16.55
CA ARG A 103 5.47 2.48 15.24
C ARG A 103 5.38 1.13 14.53
N ALA A 104 5.59 0.04 15.26
CA ALA A 104 5.45 -1.30 14.71
C ALA A 104 4.02 -1.58 14.24
N GLN A 105 3.01 -1.19 15.04
CA GLN A 105 1.62 -1.34 14.67
C GLN A 105 1.27 -0.53 13.42
N LYS A 106 1.73 0.73 13.33
CA LYS A 106 1.57 1.55 12.13
C LYS A 106 2.18 0.86 10.90
N ALA A 107 3.38 0.31 11.01
CA ALA A 107 4.02 -0.38 9.90
C ALA A 107 3.21 -1.58 9.38
N LEU A 108 2.56 -2.33 10.28
CA LEU A 108 1.65 -3.40 9.89
C LEU A 108 0.38 -2.89 9.22
N GLU A 109 -0.21 -1.80 9.73
CA GLU A 109 -1.41 -1.19 9.15
C GLU A 109 -1.14 -0.68 7.73
N GLU A 110 0.00 -0.04 7.51
CA GLU A 110 0.42 0.41 6.19
C GLU A 110 0.64 -0.79 5.27
N LEU A 111 1.42 -1.81 5.67
CA LEU A 111 1.66 -3.03 4.87
C LEU A 111 0.38 -3.79 4.50
N GLU A 112 -0.69 -3.74 5.32
CA GLU A 112 -1.97 -4.34 4.96
C GLU A 112 -2.64 -3.65 3.77
N THR A 113 -2.39 -2.36 3.55
CA THR A 113 -2.93 -1.63 2.39
C THR A 113 -2.31 -2.08 1.07
N ALA A 114 -1.16 -2.77 1.10
CA ALA A 114 -0.52 -3.35 -0.07
C ALA A 114 -1.49 -4.14 -0.94
N PHE A 115 -2.42 -4.89 -0.33
CA PHE A 115 -3.36 -5.75 -1.05
C PHE A 115 -4.42 -5.00 -1.85
N ASP A 116 -4.60 -3.70 -1.59
CA ASP A 116 -5.48 -2.82 -2.37
C ASP A 116 -4.70 -2.02 -3.44
N MET A 117 -3.36 -2.12 -3.46
CA MET A 117 -2.50 -1.41 -4.41
C MET A 117 -2.40 -2.13 -5.77
N PRO A 118 -2.21 -1.39 -6.88
CA PRO A 118 -2.17 -1.97 -8.23
C PRO A 118 -1.13 -3.08 -8.42
N TYR A 119 0.06 -2.95 -7.83
CA TYR A 119 1.13 -3.95 -7.96
C TYR A 119 0.77 -5.33 -7.38
N MET A 120 -0.16 -5.39 -6.41
CA MET A 120 -0.69 -6.62 -5.83
C MET A 120 -1.96 -7.13 -6.54
N GLY A 121 -2.44 -6.42 -7.56
CA GLY A 121 -3.60 -6.81 -8.36
C GLY A 121 -3.42 -8.18 -9.04
N GLU A 122 -4.52 -8.89 -9.30
CA GLU A 122 -4.51 -10.23 -9.92
C GLU A 122 -3.85 -10.27 -11.31
N ASP A 123 -3.77 -9.13 -11.99
CA ASP A 123 -3.14 -9.00 -13.30
C ASP A 123 -1.62 -8.70 -13.23
N ARG A 124 -1.09 -8.39 -12.05
CA ARG A 124 0.32 -8.03 -11.82
C ARG A 124 1.06 -9.01 -10.93
N CYS A 125 0.39 -9.53 -9.91
CA CYS A 125 0.97 -10.39 -8.89
C CYS A 125 0.22 -11.73 -8.88
N ASP A 126 0.95 -12.84 -8.77
CA ASP A 126 0.34 -14.16 -8.65
C ASP A 126 -0.15 -14.41 -7.20
N ASP A 127 -1.05 -15.39 -7.04
CA ASP A 127 -1.61 -15.73 -5.74
C ASP A 127 -0.55 -16.17 -4.71
N ALA A 128 0.53 -16.82 -5.15
CA ALA A 128 1.56 -17.30 -4.23
C ALA A 128 2.35 -16.13 -3.65
N THR A 129 2.71 -15.15 -4.47
CA THR A 129 3.39 -13.93 -4.02
C THR A 129 2.51 -13.10 -3.08
N ARG A 130 1.21 -12.90 -3.41
CA ARG A 130 0.27 -12.25 -2.48
C ARG A 130 0.15 -12.99 -1.15
N ASN A 131 0.03 -14.32 -1.19
CA ASN A 131 -0.10 -15.12 0.02
C ASN A 131 1.18 -15.10 0.85
N TYR A 132 2.34 -15.06 0.21
CA TYR A 132 3.63 -14.93 0.90
C TYR A 132 3.70 -13.66 1.75
N LEU A 133 3.33 -12.50 1.20
CA LEU A 133 3.27 -11.25 2.00
C LEU A 133 2.26 -11.37 3.15
N ARG A 134 1.08 -11.93 2.90
CA ARG A 134 0.04 -12.09 3.92
C ARG A 134 0.51 -12.95 5.09
N GLU A 135 1.15 -14.09 4.79
CA GLU A 135 1.72 -14.97 5.80
C GLU A 135 2.82 -14.29 6.60
N ASN A 136 3.64 -13.45 5.96
CA ASN A 136 4.70 -12.70 6.64
C ASN A 136 4.14 -11.61 7.56
N ILE A 137 3.09 -10.90 7.14
CA ILE A 137 2.35 -9.95 8.00
C ILE A 137 1.72 -10.69 9.18
N ASP A 138 1.10 -11.86 8.97
CA ASP A 138 0.49 -12.64 10.06
C ASP A 138 1.53 -13.15 11.07
N LYS A 139 2.72 -13.57 10.61
CA LYS A 139 3.86 -13.87 11.50
C LYS A 139 4.29 -12.63 12.29
N ALA A 140 4.43 -11.48 11.63
CA ALA A 140 4.84 -10.24 12.28
C ALA A 140 3.83 -9.79 13.36
N LYS A 141 2.51 -9.92 13.13
CA LYS A 141 1.47 -9.69 14.15
C LYS A 141 1.63 -10.59 15.39
N LEU A 142 2.19 -11.79 15.22
CA LEU A 142 2.51 -12.71 16.31
C LEU A 142 3.88 -12.44 16.96
N GLY A 143 4.57 -11.38 16.53
CA GLY A 143 5.91 -11.02 16.99
C GLY A 143 7.03 -11.88 16.39
N ASP A 144 6.74 -12.63 15.33
CA ASP A 144 7.74 -13.43 14.60
C ASP A 144 8.33 -12.62 13.43
N PRO A 145 9.60 -12.21 13.52
CA PRO A 145 10.24 -11.37 12.51
C PRO A 145 10.78 -12.15 11.29
N SER A 146 10.73 -13.49 11.30
CA SER A 146 11.41 -14.33 10.32
C SER A 146 10.97 -14.07 8.88
N GLY A 147 9.67 -13.83 8.65
CA GLY A 147 9.13 -13.58 7.32
C GLY A 147 9.69 -12.31 6.66
N PHE A 148 9.74 -11.20 7.40
CA PHE A 148 10.29 -9.95 6.89
C PHE A 148 11.83 -10.00 6.77
N MET A 149 12.53 -10.67 7.69
CA MET A 149 13.98 -10.85 7.56
C MET A 149 14.34 -11.63 6.29
N GLU A 150 13.66 -12.75 6.05
CA GLU A 150 13.86 -13.56 4.84
C GLU A 150 13.54 -12.76 3.59
N CYS A 151 12.39 -12.07 3.53
CA CYS A 151 12.00 -11.27 2.37
C CYS A 151 13.06 -10.21 2.03
N ILE A 152 13.60 -9.51 3.05
CA ILE A 152 14.65 -8.51 2.87
C ILE A 152 15.96 -9.15 2.41
N GLU A 153 16.37 -10.26 3.02
CA GLU A 153 17.61 -10.97 2.66
C GLU A 153 17.59 -11.46 1.21
N VAL A 154 16.47 -12.01 0.74
CA VAL A 154 16.43 -12.64 -0.59
C VAL A 154 16.13 -11.66 -1.73
N ASN A 155 15.40 -10.57 -1.46
CA ASN A 155 14.94 -9.65 -2.50
C ASN A 155 15.65 -8.29 -2.50
N TYR A 156 16.26 -7.88 -1.38
CA TYR A 156 16.77 -6.52 -1.20
C TYR A 156 18.22 -6.45 -0.71
N ALA A 157 18.82 -7.57 -0.27
CA ALA A 157 20.24 -7.60 0.08
C ALA A 157 21.10 -7.67 -1.18
N ASN A 158 21.54 -6.52 -1.68
CA ASN A 158 22.63 -6.37 -2.65
C ASN A 158 23.65 -5.34 -2.15
#